data_AF-A0A368GU44-F1
#
_entry.id   AF-A0A368GU44-F1
#
_cell.length_a   1.000
_cell.length_b   1.000
_cell.length_c   1.000
_cell.angle_alpha   90.00
_cell.angle_beta   90.00
_cell.angle_gamma   90.00
#
_symmetry.space_group_name_H-M   'P 1'
#
loop_
_entity.id
_entity.type
_entity.pdbx_description
1 polymer ?
#
loop_
_entity_poly.entity_id
_entity_poly.type
_entity_poly.pdbx_seq_one_letter_code
_entity_poly.pdbx_strand_id
1 'polypeptide(L)'
;MPCANQVEYHPHFTRDELKEYCKKEGIFFQAFSSLARQQPELVQDPAVVALAKKHNASVPLLLLSWALSQGVGIVPKSATPQRIINNLEATNLTLDKDEIESLHKLNRDQHYIRCYGWLVA
;
A
#
# COMPACT_ATOMS: atom_id res chain seq x y z
N MET A 1 18.32 17.34 -0.57
CA MET A 1 17.57 16.07 -0.55
C MET A 1 16.10 16.39 -0.82
N PRO A 2 15.36 15.65 -1.67
CA PRO A 2 13.92 15.88 -1.84
C PRO A 2 13.17 15.58 -0.54
N CYS A 3 12.06 16.29 -0.29
CA CYS A 3 11.27 16.09 0.93
C CYS A 3 10.47 14.78 0.92
N ALA A 4 10.12 14.27 -0.27
CA ALA A 4 9.33 13.07 -0.43
C ALA A 4 9.71 12.29 -1.69
N ASN A 5 9.47 10.99 -1.68
CA ASN A 5 9.57 10.10 -2.83
C ASN A 5 8.27 9.30 -2.97
N GLN A 6 7.50 9.60 -4.02
CA GLN A 6 6.21 8.96 -4.28
C GLN A 6 6.38 7.79 -5.26
N VAL A 7 6.12 6.57 -4.80
CA VAL A 7 6.31 5.33 -5.58
C VAL A 7 5.16 4.35 -5.43
N GLU A 8 5.04 3.39 -6.37
CA GLU A 8 4.08 2.30 -6.25
C GLU A 8 4.46 1.44 -5.04
N TYR A 9 3.51 1.19 -4.14
CA TYR A 9 3.74 0.41 -2.92
C TYR A 9 2.43 -0.21 -2.42
N HIS A 10 2.46 -1.53 -2.22
CA HIS A 10 1.35 -2.38 -1.77
C HIS A 10 1.92 -3.77 -1.41
N PRO A 11 1.16 -4.71 -0.80
CA PRO A 11 1.71 -5.99 -0.36
C PRO A 11 2.45 -6.82 -1.42
N HIS A 12 2.07 -6.73 -2.71
CA HIS A 12 2.82 -7.40 -3.79
C HIS A 12 4.12 -6.70 -4.23
N PHE A 13 4.39 -5.49 -3.75
CA PHE A 13 5.56 -4.67 -4.11
C PHE A 13 5.99 -3.77 -2.93
N THR A 14 6.81 -4.33 -2.03
CA THR A 14 7.16 -3.71 -0.74
C THR A 14 8.37 -2.77 -0.79
N ARG A 15 9.23 -2.88 -1.80
CA ARG A 15 10.33 -1.92 -2.07
C ARG A 15 11.23 -1.64 -0.84
N ASP A 16 11.58 -2.67 -0.08
CA ASP A 16 12.26 -2.55 1.21
C ASP A 16 13.55 -1.74 1.15
N GLU A 17 14.40 -2.00 0.15
CA GLU A 17 15.65 -1.27 -0.04
C GLU A 17 15.42 0.24 -0.24
N LEU A 18 14.43 0.61 -1.06
CA LEU A 18 14.11 2.01 -1.32
C LEU A 18 13.49 2.68 -0.10
N LYS A 19 12.63 1.98 0.64
CA LYS A 19 12.02 2.49 1.87
C LYS A 19 13.09 2.75 2.93
N GLU A 20 14.04 1.83 3.10
CA GLU A 20 15.16 2.00 4.02
C GLU A 20 16.11 3.14 3.60
N TYR A 21 16.38 3.28 2.31
CA TYR A 21 17.13 4.43 1.78
C TYR A 21 16.43 5.75 2.09
N CYS A 22 15.13 5.86 1.78
CA CYS A 22 14.35 7.06 2.06
C CYS A 22 14.39 7.42 3.56
N LYS A 23 14.28 6.42 4.44
CA LYS A 23 14.40 6.61 5.88
C LYS A 23 15.76 7.16 6.30
N LYS A 24 16.86 6.59 5.78
CA LYS A 24 18.24 7.03 6.09
C LYS A 24 18.50 8.46 5.65
N GLU A 25 17.97 8.85 4.48
CA GLU A 25 18.18 10.18 3.90
C GLU A 25 17.15 11.23 4.38
N GLY A 26 16.23 10.87 5.27
CA GLY A 26 15.17 11.77 5.75
C GLY A 26 14.12 12.14 4.68
N ILE A 27 13.93 11.28 3.67
CA ILE A 27 12.95 11.43 2.59
C ILE A 27 11.64 10.77 3.02
N PHE A 28 10.52 11.50 2.93
CA PHE A 28 9.21 10.93 3.22
C PHE A 28 8.78 9.93 2.14
N PHE A 29 8.59 8.67 2.51
CA PHE A 29 8.13 7.63 1.60
C PHE A 29 6.61 7.69 1.44
N GLN A 30 6.13 7.90 0.21
CA GLN A 30 4.71 8.02 -0.09
C GLN A 30 4.28 6.98 -1.12
N ALA A 31 3.25 6.20 -0.81
CA ALA A 31 2.68 5.20 -1.67
C ALA A 31 1.64 5.82 -2.63
N PHE A 32 1.83 5.61 -3.93
CA PHE A 32 0.75 5.68 -4.91
C PHE A 32 0.29 4.26 -5.29
N SER A 33 -0.91 4.14 -5.85
CA SER A 33 -1.50 2.84 -6.23
C SER A 33 -1.54 1.81 -5.08
N SER A 34 -1.75 2.25 -3.83
CA SER A 34 -1.77 1.37 -2.64
C SER A 34 -2.84 0.28 -2.66
N LEU A 35 -3.86 0.44 -3.49
CA LEU A 35 -4.89 -0.58 -3.74
C LEU A 35 -4.52 -1.54 -4.88
N ALA A 36 -3.28 -1.49 -5.36
CA ALA A 36 -2.74 -2.30 -6.46
C ALA A 36 -3.66 -2.33 -7.68
N ARG A 37 -4.28 -1.21 -8.05
CA ARG A 37 -5.29 -1.14 -9.14
C ARG A 37 -6.45 -2.15 -9.02
N GLN A 38 -6.78 -2.62 -7.82
CA GLN A 38 -7.77 -3.68 -7.56
C GLN A 38 -7.44 -5.01 -8.27
N GLN A 39 -6.15 -5.34 -8.37
CA GLN A 39 -5.72 -6.58 -8.98
C GLN A 39 -6.27 -7.79 -8.20
N PRO A 40 -7.01 -8.71 -8.86
CA PRO A 40 -7.69 -9.82 -8.20
C PRO A 40 -6.76 -10.65 -7.32
N GLU A 41 -5.52 -10.87 -7.76
CA GLU A 41 -4.56 -11.70 -7.04
C GLU A 41 -4.22 -11.13 -5.67
N LEU A 42 -4.30 -9.80 -5.49
CA LEU A 42 -4.07 -9.18 -4.19
C LEU A 42 -5.38 -9.05 -3.40
N VAL A 43 -6.43 -8.51 -4.03
CA VAL A 43 -7.66 -8.16 -3.29
C VAL A 43 -8.49 -9.39 -2.89
N GLN A 44 -8.25 -10.52 -3.54
CA GLN A 44 -8.88 -11.81 -3.23
C GLN A 44 -7.92 -12.77 -2.52
N ASP A 45 -6.68 -12.34 -2.22
CA ASP A 45 -5.73 -13.17 -1.49
C ASP A 45 -6.35 -13.60 -0.15
N PRO A 46 -6.36 -14.90 0.19
CA PRO A 46 -6.98 -15.38 1.42
C PRO A 46 -6.45 -14.71 2.69
N ALA A 47 -5.16 -14.36 2.76
CA ALA A 47 -4.58 -13.67 3.90
C ALA A 47 -5.12 -12.24 4.02
N VAL A 48 -5.23 -11.53 2.88
CA VAL A 48 -5.80 -10.18 2.83
C VAL A 48 -7.27 -10.20 3.23
N VAL A 49 -8.06 -11.11 2.68
CA VAL A 49 -9.50 -11.22 2.97
C VAL A 49 -9.74 -11.64 4.43
N ALA A 50 -8.97 -12.60 4.94
CA ALA A 50 -9.09 -13.05 6.33
C ALA A 50 -8.75 -11.92 7.32
N LEU A 51 -7.70 -11.14 7.04
CA LEU A 51 -7.30 -10.04 7.89
C LEU A 51 -8.30 -8.86 7.82
N ALA A 52 -8.85 -8.59 6.65
CA ALA A 52 -9.91 -7.58 6.49
C ALA A 52 -11.13 -7.95 7.34
N LYS A 53 -11.51 -9.23 7.31
CA LYS A 53 -12.60 -9.77 8.13
C LYS A 53 -12.30 -9.69 9.63
N LYS A 54 -11.07 -10.00 10.05
CA LYS A 54 -10.63 -9.89 11.46
C LYS A 54 -10.87 -8.49 12.02
N HIS A 55 -10.62 -7.46 11.21
CA HIS A 55 -10.78 -6.05 11.58
C HIS A 55 -12.17 -5.48 11.27
N ASN A 56 -13.12 -6.29 10.80
CA ASN A 56 -14.42 -5.83 10.30
C ASN A 56 -14.28 -4.67 9.28
N ALA A 57 -13.25 -4.75 8.45
CA ALA A 57 -12.86 -3.73 7.49
C ALA A 57 -13.06 -4.22 6.06
N SER A 58 -13.22 -3.29 5.13
CA SER A 58 -13.13 -3.61 3.70
C SER A 58 -11.67 -3.87 3.31
N VAL A 59 -11.44 -4.70 2.29
CA VAL A 59 -10.08 -4.94 1.75
C VAL A 59 -9.38 -3.63 1.35
N PRO A 60 -10.02 -2.67 0.67
CA PRO A 60 -9.39 -1.39 0.39
C PRO A 60 -8.95 -0.64 1.65
N LEU A 61 -9.81 -0.60 2.68
CA LEU A 61 -9.48 0.05 3.95
C LEU A 61 -8.28 -0.63 4.62
N LEU A 62 -8.25 -1.97 4.66
CA LEU A 62 -7.13 -2.73 5.18
C LEU A 62 -5.82 -2.41 4.44
N LEU A 63 -5.82 -2.41 3.10
CA LEU A 63 -4.61 -2.16 2.31
C LEU A 63 -4.06 -0.74 2.52
N LEU A 64 -4.94 0.26 2.64
CA LEU A 64 -4.54 1.62 2.98
C LEU A 64 -3.96 1.71 4.41
N SER A 65 -4.61 1.05 5.36
CA SER A 65 -4.18 1.00 6.75
C SER A 65 -2.85 0.27 6.91
N TRP A 66 -2.58 -0.76 6.10
CA TRP A 66 -1.30 -1.48 6.07
C TRP A 66 -0.13 -0.57 5.70
N ALA A 67 -0.29 0.34 4.73
CA ALA A 67 0.75 1.31 4.43
C ALA A 67 0.91 2.34 5.57
N LEU A 68 -0.20 2.90 6.06
CA LEU A 68 -0.19 3.89 7.14
C LEU A 68 0.44 3.38 8.44
N SER A 69 0.14 2.13 8.83
CA SER A 69 0.65 1.50 10.06
C SER A 69 2.18 1.36 10.10
N GLN A 70 2.84 1.57 8.95
CA GLN A 70 4.28 1.49 8.79
C GLN A 70 4.93 2.86 8.57
N GLY A 71 4.19 3.95 8.77
CA GLY A 71 4.66 5.30 8.51
C GLY A 71 4.78 5.67 7.03
N VAL A 72 4.12 4.93 6.14
CA VAL A 72 4.08 5.25 4.71
C VAL A 72 2.86 6.12 4.42
N GLY A 73 3.08 7.30 3.83
CA GLY A 73 1.99 8.17 3.40
C GLY A 73 1.20 7.57 2.23
N ILE A 74 -0.11 7.81 2.14
CA ILE A 74 -0.97 7.29 1.06
C ILE A 74 -1.69 8.42 0.31
N VAL A 75 -1.98 8.20 -0.97
CA VAL A 75 -2.77 9.12 -1.81
C VAL A 75 -3.86 8.37 -2.60
N PRO A 76 -4.89 7.79 -1.94
CA PRO A 76 -5.91 7.01 -2.63
C PRO A 76 -6.81 7.91 -3.49
N LYS A 77 -6.89 7.62 -4.80
CA LYS A 77 -7.79 8.32 -5.73
C LYS A 77 -9.21 7.78 -5.63
N SER A 78 -10.19 8.66 -5.45
CA SER A 78 -11.61 8.36 -5.60
C SER A 78 -12.36 9.57 -6.17
N ALA A 79 -13.39 9.32 -6.99
CA ALA A 79 -14.35 10.33 -7.43
C ALA A 79 -15.76 10.06 -6.85
N THR A 80 -15.91 9.03 -6.02
CA THR A 80 -17.17 8.66 -5.38
C THR A 80 -17.12 9.17 -3.93
N PRO A 81 -18.05 10.06 -3.51
CA PRO A 81 -18.05 10.64 -2.16
C PRO A 81 -17.98 9.60 -1.04
N GLN A 82 -18.79 8.54 -1.12
CA GLN A 82 -18.78 7.47 -0.11
C GLN A 82 -17.41 6.80 0.00
N ARG A 83 -16.73 6.54 -1.13
CA ARG A 83 -15.38 5.94 -1.12
C ARG A 83 -14.33 6.90 -0.57
N ILE A 84 -14.49 8.21 -0.74
CA ILE A 84 -13.59 9.21 -0.13
C ILE A 84 -13.69 9.11 1.39
N ILE A 85 -14.92 9.10 1.93
CA ILE A 85 -15.17 8.95 3.37
C ILE A 85 -14.58 7.63 3.89
N ASN A 86 -14.91 6.50 3.26
CA ASN A 86 -14.41 5.19 3.67
C ASN A 86 -12.88 5.08 3.60
N ASN A 87 -12.22 5.74 2.64
CA ASN A 87 -10.76 5.74 2.56
C ASN A 87 -10.11 6.50 3.72
N LEU A 88 -10.77 7.55 4.24
CA LEU A 88 -10.27 8.31 5.40
C LEU A 88 -10.31 7.49 6.69
N GLU A 89 -11.26 6.56 6.80
CA GLU A 89 -11.36 5.64 7.95
C GLU A 89 -10.13 4.76 8.12
N ALA A 90 -9.29 4.59 7.09
CA ALA A 90 -8.01 3.88 7.19
C ALA A 90 -7.05 4.51 8.22
N THR A 91 -7.24 5.79 8.58
CA THR A 91 -6.45 6.46 9.63
C THR A 91 -6.80 5.97 11.05
N ASN A 92 -7.95 5.30 11.21
CA ASN A 92 -8.41 4.78 12.49
C ASN A 92 -8.02 3.32 12.72
N LEU A 93 -7.53 2.61 11.70
CA LEU A 93 -7.09 1.23 11.79
C LEU A 93 -5.56 1.16 11.84
N THR A 94 -5.03 0.59 12.91
CA THR A 94 -3.59 0.31 13.05
C THR A 94 -3.39 -1.20 13.10
N LEU A 95 -2.57 -1.72 12.18
CA LEU A 95 -2.18 -3.13 12.17
C LEU A 95 -0.99 -3.36 13.11
N ASP A 96 -0.97 -4.51 13.76
CA ASP A 96 0.17 -4.92 14.56
C ASP A 96 1.33 -5.43 13.68
N LYS A 97 2.49 -5.70 14.32
CA LYS A 97 3.70 -6.12 13.60
C LYS A 97 3.52 -7.45 12.87
N ASP A 98 2.79 -8.39 13.46
CA ASP A 98 2.61 -9.73 12.88
C ASP A 98 1.64 -9.66 11.69
N GLU A 99 0.62 -8.82 11.78
CA GLU A 99 -0.31 -8.52 10.70
C GLU A 99 0.39 -7.82 9.53
N ILE A 100 1.21 -6.80 9.83
CA ILE A 100 2.03 -6.12 8.81
C ILE A 100 2.92 -7.14 8.10
N GLU A 101 3.64 -7.97 8.86
CA GLU A 101 4.55 -8.98 8.34
C GLU A 101 3.82 -10.07 7.54
N SER A 102 2.60 -10.44 7.95
CA SER A 102 1.79 -11.42 7.22
C SER A 102 1.44 -10.95 5.81
N LEU A 103 1.14 -9.66 5.65
CA LEU A 103 0.90 -9.05 4.34
C LEU A 103 2.20 -8.74 3.61
N HIS A 104 3.27 -8.39 4.32
CA HIS A 104 4.60 -8.15 3.74
C HIS A 104 5.15 -9.36 2.99
N LYS A 105 4.89 -10.57 3.52
CA LYS A 105 5.28 -11.85 2.90
C LYS A 105 4.60 -12.13 1.56
N LEU A 106 3.56 -11.37 1.20
CA LEU A 106 2.95 -11.45 -0.12
C LEU A 106 3.80 -10.76 -1.21
N ASN A 107 4.92 -10.13 -0.82
CA ASN A 107 5.81 -9.49 -1.78
C ASN A 107 6.28 -10.49 -2.83
N ARG A 108 6.19 -10.08 -4.09
CA ARG A 108 6.63 -10.86 -5.25
C ARG A 108 7.30 -9.97 -6.30
N ASP A 109 7.77 -8.81 -5.87
CA ASP A 109 8.35 -7.75 -6.70
C ASP A 109 7.48 -7.37 -7.93
N GLN A 110 6.16 -7.48 -7.79
CA GLN A 110 5.21 -7.27 -8.88
C GLN A 110 4.64 -5.85 -8.84
N HIS A 111 5.12 -5.00 -9.73
CA HIS A 111 4.51 -3.71 -10.02
C HIS A 111 3.31 -3.87 -10.97
N TYR A 112 2.27 -3.05 -10.81
CA TYR A 112 1.08 -3.03 -11.67
C TYR A 112 1.00 -1.78 -12.53
N ILE A 113 1.91 -0.85 -12.34
CA ILE A 113 2.00 0.39 -13.12
C ILE A 113 3.03 0.16 -14.22
N ARG A 114 2.55 0.20 -15.46
CA ARG A 114 3.37 -0.05 -16.65
C ARG A 114 4.08 1.24 -17.06
N CYS A 115 5.40 1.22 -17.08
CA CYS A 115 6.22 2.30 -17.63
C CYS A 115 6.96 1.89 -18.92
N TYR A 116 6.52 0.81 -19.59
CA TYR A 116 7.20 0.23 -20.75
C TYR A 116 7.41 1.20 -21.92
N GLY A 117 6.57 2.24 -22.05
CA GLY A 117 6.73 3.27 -23.09
C GLY A 117 8.01 4.11 -22.97
N TRP A 118 8.70 4.02 -21.83
CA TRP A 118 9.95 4.72 -21.54
C TRP A 118 11.17 3.81 -21.52
N LEU A 119 11.01 2.51 -21.78
CA LEU A 119 12.15 1.61 -21.95
C LEU A 119 12.77 1.91 -23.30
N VAL A 120 13.83 2.71 -23.30
CA VAL A 120 14.72 2.86 -24.45
C VAL A 120 15.57 1.59 -24.50
N ALA A 121 15.35 0.77 -25.52
CA ALA A 121 16.17 -0.40 -25.81
C ALA A 121 17.54 0.01 -26.36
#